data_AF-A0A3D3FDI8-F1
#
_entry.id   AF-A0A3D3FDI8-F1
#
_cell.length_a   1.000
_cell.length_b   1.000
_cell.length_c   1.000
_cell.angle_alpha   90.00
_cell.angle_beta   90.00
_cell.angle_gamma   90.00
#
_symmetry.space_group_name_H-M   'P 1'
#
loop_
_entity.id
_entity.type
_entity.pdbx_description
1 polymer ?
#
loop_
_entity_poly.entity_id
_entity_poly.type
_entity_poly.pdbx_seq_one_letter_code
_entity_poly.pdbx_strand_id
1 'polypeptide(L)' 'MAIQSNPYPLRVEKSIMDKFKVIAKENGRSVNKEIEALMKSTITEYEKTNGTISVPDSALNHNAETQ' A
#
# COMPACT_ATOMS: atom_id res chain seq x y z
N MET A 1 19.36 6.77 11.77
CA MET A 1 17.98 6.42 12.16
C MET A 1 17.15 6.44 10.90
N ALA A 2 16.52 5.32 10.53
CA ALA A 2 15.71 5.27 9.32
C ALA A 2 14.48 6.16 9.50
N ILE A 3 14.32 7.16 8.63
CA ILE A 3 13.14 8.02 8.52
C ILE A 3 11.93 7.15 8.20
N GLN A 4 11.15 6.79 9.23
CA GLN A 4 9.86 6.14 9.04
C GLN A 4 8.89 7.20 8.51
N SER A 5 8.48 7.08 7.25
CA SER A 5 7.50 7.97 6.63
C SER A 5 6.26 8.07 7.52
N ASN A 6 5.73 9.29 7.67
CA ASN A 6 4.54 9.54 8.49
C ASN A 6 3.37 8.67 7.98
N PRO A 7 2.72 7.84 8.82
CA PRO A 7 1.63 6.99 8.38
C PRO A 7 0.46 7.84 7.86
N TYR A 8 0.11 7.67 6.59
CA TYR A 8 -1.06 8.31 6.01
C TYR A 8 -2.33 7.51 6.38
N PRO A 9 -3.34 8.15 7.00
CA PRO A 9 -4.58 7.45 7.36
C PRO A 9 -5.39 7.13 6.11
N LEU A 10 -5.69 5.84 5.92
CA LEU A 10 -6.57 5.38 4.85
C LEU A 10 -8.04 5.67 5.22
N ARG A 11 -8.74 6.47 4.41
CA ARG A 11 -10.18 6.74 4.58
C ARG A 11 -11.00 5.66 3.89
N VAL A 12 -11.63 4.79 4.67
CA VAL A 12 -12.50 3.70 4.21
C VAL A 12 -13.71 3.57 5.11
N GLU A 13 -14.80 3.03 4.58
CA GLU A 13 -15.98 2.71 5.39
C GLU A 13 -15.63 1.68 6.47
N LYS A 14 -16.18 1.86 7.67
CA LYS A 14 -15.93 0.96 8.81
C LYS A 14 -16.24 -0.50 8.49
N SER A 15 -17.36 -0.76 7.79
CA SER A 15 -17.77 -2.12 7.39
C SER A 15 -16.70 -2.80 6.52
N ILE A 16 -16.10 -2.06 5.60
CA ILE A 16 -15.03 -2.56 4.73
C ILE A 16 -13.78 -2.87 5.54
N MET A 17 -13.37 -1.94 6.42
CA MET A 17 -12.19 -2.11 7.27
C MET A 17 -12.34 -3.31 8.22
N ASP A 18 -13.53 -3.54 8.76
CA ASP A 18 -13.78 -4.66 9.66
C ASP A 18 -13.76 -6.01 8.93
N LYS A 19 -14.29 -6.10 7.70
CA LYS A 19 -14.10 -7.29 6.84
C LYS A 19 -12.62 -7.52 6.52
N PHE A 20 -11.89 -6.45 6.23
CA PHE A 20 -10.47 -6.55 5.89
C PHE A 20 -9.62 -7.04 7.07
N LYS A 21 -9.95 -6.63 8.32
CA LYS A 21 -9.30 -7.16 9.53
C LYS A 21 -9.48 -8.67 9.68
N VAL A 22 -10.64 -9.21 9.31
CA VAL A 22 -10.87 -10.67 9.33
C VAL A 22 -9.91 -11.36 8.36
N ILE A 23 -9.82 -10.88 7.12
CA ILE A 23 -8.89 -11.43 6.10
C ILE A 23 -7.44 -11.37 6.58
N ALA A 24 -7.01 -10.22 7.12
CA ALA A 24 -5.66 -10.07 7.64
C ALA A 24 -5.37 -11.06 8.79
N LYS A 25 -6.34 -11.28 9.69
CA LYS A 25 -6.23 -12.24 10.79
C LYS A 25 -6.13 -13.68 10.28
N GLU A 26 -6.96 -14.07 9.32
CA GLU A 26 -6.91 -15.41 8.70
C GLU A 26 -5.55 -15.66 8.03
N ASN A 27 -4.98 -14.63 7.40
CA ASN A 27 -3.65 -14.69 6.78
C ASN A 27 -2.48 -14.54 7.78
N GLY A 28 -2.76 -14.40 9.09
CA GLY A 28 -1.73 -14.24 10.13
C GLY A 28 -0.93 -12.94 10.03
N ARG A 29 -1.50 -11.89 9.43
CA ARG A 29 -0.84 -10.61 9.14
C ARG A 29 -1.50 -9.44 9.88
N SER A 30 -0.72 -8.40 10.14
CA SER A 30 -1.30 -7.11 10.51
C SER A 30 -2.07 -6.52 9.31
N VAL A 31 -3.06 -5.68 9.58
CA VAL A 31 -3.82 -4.99 8.53
C VAL A 31 -2.89 -4.27 7.56
N ASN A 32 -1.91 -3.53 8.06
CA ASN A 32 -0.94 -2.82 7.22
C ASN A 32 -0.12 -3.79 6.35
N LYS A 33 0.29 -4.94 6.89
CA LYS A 33 1.06 -5.93 6.13
C LYS A 33 0.21 -6.59 5.04
N GLU A 34 -1.07 -6.78 5.31
CA GLU A 34 -2.01 -7.29 4.32
C GLU A 34 -2.28 -6.28 3.21
N ILE A 35 -2.39 -4.99 3.54
CA ILE A 35 -2.49 -3.92 2.53
C ILE A 35 -1.24 -3.92 1.63
N GLU A 36 -0.04 -4.00 2.21
CA GLU A 36 1.21 -4.08 1.44
C GLU A 36 1.25 -5.30 0.50
N ALA A 37 0.84 -6.47 1.02
CA ALA A 37 0.80 -7.70 0.23
C ALA A 37 -0.20 -7.62 -0.93
N LEU A 38 -1.37 -7.04 -0.68
CA LEU A 38 -2.39 -6.82 -1.70
C LEU A 38 -1.90 -5.84 -2.78
N MET A 39 -1.29 -4.72 -2.39
CA MET A 39 -0.72 -3.76 -3.34
C MET A 39 0.32 -4.42 -4.27
N LYS A 40 1.25 -5.19 -3.71
CA LYS A 40 2.28 -5.90 -4.50
C LYS A 40 1.66 -6.91 -5.47
N SER A 41 0.66 -7.65 -5.00
CA SER A 41 -0.05 -8.65 -5.81
C SER A 41 -0.77 -7.99 -6.97
N THR A 42 -1.50 -6.90 -6.72
CA THR A 42 -2.20 -6.11 -7.73
C THR A 42 -1.24 -5.55 -8.77
N ILE A 43 -0.09 -5.00 -8.37
CA ILE A 43 0.93 -4.49 -9.31
C ILE A 43 1.43 -5.63 -10.21
N THR A 44 1.80 -6.77 -9.61
CA THR A 44 2.32 -7.91 -10.36
C THR A 44 1.30 -8.43 -11.37
N GLU A 45 0.02 -8.50 -11.00
CA GLU A 45 -1.05 -8.97 -11.88
C GLU A 45 -1.37 -7.97 -12.99
N TYR A 46 -1.34 -6.67 -12.67
CA TYR A 46 -1.47 -5.61 -13.65
C TYR A 46 -0.33 -5.66 -14.68
N GLU A 47 0.92 -5.80 -14.23
CA GLU A 47 2.10 -5.83 -15.10
C GLU A 47 2.12 -7.04 -16.03
N LYS A 48 1.64 -8.20 -15.57
CA LYS A 48 1.48 -9.39 -16.40
C LYS A 48 0.52 -9.17 -17.57
N THR A 49 -0.51 -8.34 -17.37
CA THR A 49 -1.59 -8.15 -18.36
C THR A 49 -1.35 -6.92 -19.25
N ASN A 50 -0.77 -5.85 -18.70
CA ASN A 50 -0.67 -4.54 -19.36
C ASN A 50 0.78 -4.13 -19.69
N GLY A 51 1.77 -4.91 -19.25
CA GLY A 51 3.19 -4.55 -19.32
C GLY A 51 3.67 -3.78 -18.08
N THR A 52 4.99 -3.64 -17.95
CA THR A 52 5.67 -3.04 -16.79
C THR A 52 5.25 -1.60 -16.55
N ILE A 53 5.00 -1.26 -15.29
CA ILE A 53 4.68 0.12 -14.90
C ILE A 53 6.00 0.91 -14.84
N SER A 54 6.22 1.80 -15.82
CA SER A 54 7.35 2.72 -15.81
C SER A 54 7.03 3.94 -14.96
N VAL A 55 7.52 3.98 -13.72
CA VAL A 55 7.41 5.15 -12.84
C VAL A 55 8.60 6.08 -13.10
N PRO A 56 8.40 7.36 -13.49
CA PRO A 56 9.52 8.29 -13.68
C PRO A 56 10.22 8.59 -12.34
N ASP A 57 11.55 8.73 -12.37
CA ASP A 57 12.41 8.97 -11.20
C ASP A 57 11.96 10.17 -10.35
N SER A 58 11.33 11.17 -10.98
CA SER A 58 10.76 12.35 -10.32
C SER A 58 9.61 12.04 -9.35
N ALA A 59 8.97 10.88 -9.46
CA ALA A 59 7.89 10.46 -8.57
C ALA A 59 8.38 9.86 -7.24
N LEU A 60 9.62 9.36 -7.19
CA LEU A 60 10.16 8.62 -6.05
C LEU A 60 10.69 9.52 -4.92
N ASN A 61 10.90 10.81 -5.17
CA ASN A 61 11.44 11.77 -4.21
C ASN A 61 10.45 12.93 -3.92
N HIS A 62 9.28 12.61 -3.36
CA HIS A 62 8.39 13.62 -2.76
C HIS A 62 8.68 13.79 -1.27
N ASN A 63 9.91 14.21 -0.94
CA ASN A 63 10.26 14.77 0.38
C ASN A 63 10.68 16.25 0.25
N ALA A 64 10.27 16.94 -0.82
CA ALA A 64 10.50 18.37 -0.99
C ALA A 64 9.35 19.17 -0.34
N GLU A 65 9.68 19.71 0.83
CA GLU A 65 9.24 21.02 1.36
C GLU A 65 7.73 21.35 1.37
N THR A 66 7.16 21.45 2.57
CA THR A 66 6.25 22.56 2.89
C THR A 66 6.38 22.94 4.37
N GLN A 67 7.19 23.98 4.62
CA GLN A 67 7.27 24.94 5.75
C GLN A 67 7.47 24.44 7.19
#